data_AF-A0AAV2SVT3-F1
#
_entry.id   AF-A0AAV2SVT3-F1
#
_cell.length_a   1.000
_cell.length_b   1.000
_cell.length_c   1.000
_cell.angle_alpha   90.00
_cell.angle_beta   90.00
_cell.angle_gamma   90.00
#
_symmetry.space_group_name_H-M   'P 1'
#
loop_
_entity.id
_entity.type
_entity.pdbx_description
1 polymer ?
#
loop_
_entity_poly.entity_id
_entity_poly.type
_entity_poly.pdbx_seq_one_letter_code
_entity_poly.pdbx_strand_id
1 'polypeptide(L)'
;MIKEAQDMYKSYEIDISHEMKYYLLEKSGYHITRLRHETGVAINISETVEKCSIKMEGNEDKLKRAREIITTTLEQLNHLGDYAEEVVTIEKRYHGALMGHQAVTLKEIMNMFKGVHLRFPEKGENSDTIKIQGPKKMVNNCITHMLQMVEIRKKQMH
;
A
#
# COMPACT_ATOMS: atom_id res chain seq x y z
N MET A 1 3.50 35.00 32.59
CA MET A 1 2.47 34.15 31.92
C MET A 1 3.12 33.30 30.84
N ILE A 2 4.14 32.48 31.16
CA ILE A 2 4.93 31.72 30.15
C ILE A 2 5.08 30.25 30.58
N LYS A 3 4.06 29.68 31.23
CA LYS A 3 4.09 28.27 31.67
C LYS A 3 3.07 27.37 30.97
N GLU A 4 2.15 27.92 30.20
CA GLU A 4 1.03 27.16 29.64
C GLU A 4 1.29 26.61 28.22
N ALA A 5 2.35 27.05 27.54
CA ALA A 5 2.61 26.62 26.15
C ALA A 5 3.40 25.30 26.03
N GLN A 6 3.95 24.78 27.14
CA GLN A 6 4.84 23.61 27.10
C GLN A 6 4.19 22.32 27.64
N ASP A 7 2.98 22.41 28.23
CA ASP A 7 2.42 21.34 29.09
C ASP A 7 1.45 20.36 28.39
N MET A 8 1.20 20.47 27.09
CA MET A 8 0.27 19.55 26.40
C MET A 8 0.81 18.97 25.09
N TYR A 9 2.13 18.83 24.97
CA TYR A 9 2.72 18.05 23.88
C TYR A 9 2.61 16.56 24.23
N LYS A 10 1.70 15.85 23.55
CA LYS A 10 1.49 14.42 23.71
C LYS A 10 1.94 13.68 22.46
N SER A 11 2.44 12.47 22.67
CA SER A 11 2.67 11.50 21.62
C SER A 11 1.63 10.38 21.73
N TYR A 12 1.16 9.89 20.60
CA TYR A 12 0.20 8.80 20.50
C TYR A 12 0.68 7.82 19.45
N GLU A 13 0.60 6.54 19.75
CA GLU A 13 0.97 5.46 18.83
C GLU A 13 -0.24 4.57 18.57
N ILE A 14 -0.47 4.26 17.30
CA ILE A 14 -1.47 3.31 16.83
C ILE A 14 -0.76 2.20 16.08
N ASP A 15 -0.98 0.96 16.48
CA ASP A 15 -0.65 -0.21 15.67
C ASP A 15 -1.61 -0.34 14.48
N ILE A 16 -1.04 -0.50 13.29
CA ILE A 16 -1.73 -0.70 12.03
C ILE A 16 -1.15 -1.89 11.26
N SER A 17 -1.95 -2.48 10.39
CA SER A 17 -1.46 -3.51 9.47
C SER A 17 -0.54 -2.92 8.41
N HIS A 18 0.40 -3.73 7.91
CA HIS A 18 1.29 -3.31 6.80
C HIS A 18 0.51 -2.83 5.58
N GLU A 19 -0.64 -3.43 5.30
CA GLU A 19 -1.58 -3.06 4.22
C GLU A 19 -2.06 -1.60 4.34
N MET A 20 -2.39 -1.17 5.57
CA MET A 20 -2.88 0.18 5.85
C MET A 20 -1.77 1.23 5.73
N LYS A 21 -0.54 0.87 6.09
CA LYS A 21 0.65 1.74 5.91
C LYS A 21 0.81 2.10 4.44
N TYR A 22 0.77 1.10 3.56
CA TYR A 22 0.94 1.34 2.14
C TYR A 22 -0.14 2.27 1.63
N TYR A 23 -1.41 2.05 1.96
CA TYR A 23 -2.47 2.96 1.55
C TYR A 23 -2.26 4.41 2.02
N LEU A 24 -1.84 4.61 3.28
CA LEU A 24 -1.57 5.94 3.82
C LEU A 24 -0.38 6.64 3.12
N LEU A 25 0.58 5.87 2.60
CA LEU A 25 1.77 6.34 1.89
C LEU A 25 1.60 6.42 0.36
N GLU A 26 0.74 5.61 -0.26
CA GLU A 26 0.74 5.33 -1.70
C GLU A 26 0.24 6.48 -2.58
N LYS A 27 -0.61 7.39 -2.06
CA LYS A 27 -0.98 8.62 -2.78
C LYS A 27 0.05 9.73 -2.61
N SER A 28 1.35 9.46 -2.81
CA SER A 28 2.45 10.42 -2.54
C SER A 28 2.50 10.93 -1.09
N GLY A 29 2.04 10.10 -0.16
CA GLY A 29 1.80 10.51 1.22
C GLY A 29 0.75 11.62 1.33
N TYR A 30 -0.19 11.75 0.40
CA TYR A 30 -1.24 12.77 0.43
C TYR A 30 -2.05 12.69 1.71
N HIS A 31 -2.41 11.49 2.17
CA HIS A 31 -3.15 11.32 3.42
C HIS A 31 -2.33 11.82 4.62
N ILE A 32 -1.06 11.43 4.72
CA ILE A 32 -0.16 11.87 5.81
C ILE A 32 0.17 13.37 5.71
N THR A 33 0.46 13.87 4.51
CA THR A 33 0.79 15.26 4.21
C THR A 33 -0.39 16.18 4.48
N ARG A 34 -1.59 15.76 4.05
CA ARG A 34 -2.84 16.46 4.32
C ARG A 34 -3.16 16.45 5.82
N LEU A 35 -3.02 15.31 6.49
CA LEU A 35 -3.22 15.21 7.93
C LEU A 35 -2.26 16.15 8.68
N ARG A 36 -0.97 16.12 8.31
CA ARG A 36 0.05 17.01 8.86
C ARG A 36 -0.27 18.48 8.61
N HIS A 37 -0.80 18.82 7.44
CA HIS A 37 -1.16 20.19 7.10
C HIS A 37 -2.44 20.67 7.81
N GLU A 38 -3.48 19.83 7.92
CA GLU A 38 -4.75 20.17 8.58
C GLU A 38 -4.62 20.25 10.10
N THR A 39 -3.87 19.32 10.69
CA THR A 39 -3.77 19.21 12.15
C THR A 39 -2.50 19.86 12.70
N GLY A 40 -1.43 19.94 11.91
CA GLY A 40 -0.16 20.46 12.36
C GLY A 40 0.58 19.55 13.34
N VAL A 41 0.22 18.27 13.45
CA VAL A 41 0.96 17.29 14.24
C VAL A 41 2.08 16.64 13.43
N ALA A 42 3.17 16.27 14.11
CA ALA A 42 4.20 15.44 13.50
C ALA A 42 3.68 14.00 13.43
N ILE A 43 3.77 13.39 12.25
CA ILE A 43 3.35 12.00 12.03
C ILE A 43 4.58 11.24 11.56
N ASN A 44 4.94 10.21 12.29
CA ASN A 44 6.04 9.33 12.01
C ASN A 44 5.52 7.90 11.90
N ILE A 45 5.89 7.20 10.82
CA ILE A 45 5.46 5.81 10.62
C ILE A 45 6.67 4.94 10.92
N SER A 46 6.52 4.04 11.89
CA SER A 46 7.52 3.04 12.25
C SER A 46 7.08 1.70 11.66
N GLU A 47 7.98 1.02 10.94
CA GLU A 47 7.76 -0.36 10.51
C GLU A 47 8.72 -1.29 11.24
N THR A 48 8.19 -2.38 11.76
CA THR A 48 8.94 -3.51 12.30
C THR A 48 8.62 -4.72 11.44
N VAL A 49 9.45 -5.76 11.51
CA VAL A 49 9.32 -7.01 10.73
C VAL A 49 7.94 -7.66 10.86
N GLU A 50 7.28 -7.48 12.00
CA GLU A 50 5.99 -8.11 12.31
C GLU A 50 4.81 -7.14 12.39
N LYS A 51 5.06 -5.82 12.55
CA LYS A 51 4.03 -4.83 12.86
C LYS A 51 4.38 -3.46 12.29
N CYS A 52 3.37 -2.68 11.93
CA CYS A 52 3.55 -1.28 11.61
C CYS A 52 2.84 -0.42 12.65
N SER A 53 3.47 0.66 13.12
CA SER A 53 2.84 1.62 14.02
C SER A 53 2.97 3.04 13.47
N ILE A 54 1.94 3.85 13.70
CA ILE A 54 1.95 5.28 13.38
C ILE A 54 2.04 6.03 14.69
N LYS A 55 3.12 6.77 14.85
CA LYS A 55 3.37 7.66 15.97
C LYS A 55 3.06 9.10 15.58
N MET A 56 2.13 9.73 16.28
CA MET A 56 1.76 11.12 16.12
C MET A 56 2.21 11.92 17.34
N GLU A 57 2.79 13.09 17.15
CA GLU A 57 3.31 13.93 18.23
C GLU A 57 2.89 15.39 18.02
N GLY A 58 2.30 16.00 19.04
CA GLY A 58 1.79 17.36 18.93
C GLY A 58 0.93 17.81 20.11
N ASN A 59 0.29 18.97 19.98
CA ASN A 59 -0.66 19.48 20.97
C ASN A 59 -1.85 18.52 21.11
N GLU A 60 -2.34 18.31 22.33
CA GLU A 60 -3.47 17.41 22.62
C GLU A 60 -4.70 17.64 21.72
N ASP A 61 -5.16 18.88 21.55
CA ASP A 61 -6.29 19.22 20.67
C ASP A 61 -6.06 18.80 19.21
N LYS A 62 -4.84 19.01 18.72
CA LYS A 62 -4.45 18.67 17.35
C LYS A 62 -4.27 17.16 17.19
N LEU A 63 -3.70 16.51 18.19
CA LEU A 63 -3.48 15.07 18.26
C LEU A 63 -4.80 14.32 18.28
N LYS A 64 -5.81 14.83 19.00
CA LYS A 64 -7.16 14.26 19.01
C LYS A 64 -7.81 14.31 17.62
N ARG A 65 -7.72 15.43 16.91
CA ARG A 65 -8.21 15.54 15.52
C ARG A 65 -7.45 14.63 14.57
N ALA A 66 -6.12 14.59 14.68
CA ALA A 66 -5.27 13.75 13.84
C ALA A 66 -5.60 12.27 14.02
N ARG A 67 -5.79 11.85 15.28
CA ARG A 67 -6.25 10.52 15.64
C ARG A 67 -7.60 10.21 15.00
N GLU A 68 -8.58 11.10 15.12
CA GLU A 68 -9.92 10.86 14.58
C GLU A 68 -9.88 10.65 13.06
N ILE A 69 -9.16 11.51 12.34
CA ILE A 69 -9.01 11.37 10.88
C ILE A 69 -8.25 10.09 10.51
N ILE A 70 -7.18 9.73 11.23
CA ILE A 70 -6.48 8.45 10.99
C ILE A 70 -7.41 7.30 11.26
N THR A 71 -8.07 7.24 12.41
CA THR A 71 -9.00 6.15 12.77
C THR A 71 -10.09 6.04 11.72
N THR A 72 -10.73 7.14 11.30
CA THR A 72 -11.72 7.13 10.22
C THR A 72 -11.13 6.66 8.90
N THR A 73 -9.89 7.03 8.56
CA THR A 73 -9.21 6.55 7.34
C THR A 73 -8.94 5.04 7.43
N LEU A 74 -8.51 4.54 8.60
CA LEU A 74 -8.27 3.12 8.85
C LEU A 74 -9.57 2.32 8.86
N GLU A 75 -10.64 2.87 9.43
CA GLU A 75 -11.97 2.30 9.41
C GLU A 75 -12.53 2.29 7.99
N GLN A 76 -12.37 3.37 7.22
CA GLN A 76 -12.72 3.39 5.80
C GLN A 76 -11.94 2.32 5.04
N LEU A 77 -10.65 2.15 5.30
CA LEU A 77 -9.85 1.08 4.71
C LEU A 77 -10.38 -0.32 5.04
N ASN A 78 -10.67 -0.58 6.32
CA ASN A 78 -11.24 -1.84 6.79
C ASN A 78 -12.64 -2.09 6.20
N HIS A 79 -13.47 -1.05 6.16
CA HIS A 79 -14.90 -1.16 5.83
C HIS A 79 -15.15 -1.17 4.33
N LEU A 80 -14.28 -0.53 3.53
CA LEU A 80 -14.34 -0.61 2.08
C LEU A 80 -13.72 -1.90 1.53
N GLY A 81 -12.89 -2.62 2.31
CA GLY A 81 -12.16 -3.79 1.80
C GLY A 81 -11.38 -3.45 0.52
N ASP A 82 -10.99 -2.18 0.40
CA ASP A 82 -10.44 -1.62 -0.82
C ASP A 82 -9.01 -2.07 -1.00
N TYR A 83 -8.38 -2.74 -0.02
CA TYR A 83 -7.09 -3.40 -0.16
C TYR A 83 -7.30 -4.92 -0.16
N ALA A 84 -6.75 -5.61 -1.16
CA ALA A 84 -6.80 -7.05 -1.30
C ALA A 84 -5.42 -7.59 -1.63
N GLU A 85 -5.12 -8.76 -1.07
CA GLU A 85 -4.04 -9.62 -1.53
C GLU A 85 -4.64 -10.78 -2.32
N GLU A 86 -4.21 -10.94 -3.57
CA GLU A 86 -4.54 -12.10 -4.39
C GLU A 86 -3.26 -12.76 -4.90
N VAL A 87 -3.31 -14.08 -5.00
CA VAL A 87 -2.21 -14.90 -5.51
C VAL A 87 -2.67 -15.53 -6.82
N VAL A 88 -1.95 -15.25 -7.90
CA VAL A 88 -2.26 -15.81 -9.22
C VAL A 88 -1.19 -16.81 -9.62
N THR A 89 -1.61 -17.99 -10.06
CA THR A 89 -0.70 -19.05 -10.53
C THR A 89 -0.53 -18.95 -12.04
N ILE A 90 0.66 -18.60 -12.50
CA ILE A 90 1.04 -18.46 -13.89
C ILE A 90 2.33 -19.24 -14.12
N GLU A 91 2.38 -20.10 -15.13
CA GLU A 91 3.59 -20.89 -15.43
C GLU A 91 4.82 -19.97 -15.66
N LYS A 92 5.96 -20.32 -15.07
CA LYS A 92 7.24 -19.57 -15.15
C LYS A 92 7.66 -19.18 -16.56
N ARG A 93 7.32 -19.99 -17.58
CA ARG A 93 7.56 -19.69 -19.01
C ARG A 93 6.94 -18.37 -19.47
N TYR A 94 5.85 -17.92 -18.83
CA TYR A 94 5.18 -16.65 -19.15
C TYR A 94 5.58 -15.51 -18.21
N HIS A 95 6.26 -15.78 -17.09
CA HIS A 95 6.72 -14.73 -16.18
C HIS A 95 7.61 -13.72 -16.88
N GLY A 96 8.53 -14.20 -17.74
CA GLY A 96 9.39 -13.34 -18.54
C GLY A 96 8.62 -12.47 -19.53
N ALA A 97 7.52 -12.99 -20.09
CA ALA A 97 6.64 -12.22 -20.98
C ALA A 97 5.81 -11.17 -20.25
N LEU A 98 5.37 -11.47 -19.01
CA LEU A 98 4.65 -10.54 -18.15
C LEU A 98 5.52 -9.40 -17.60
N MET A 99 6.75 -9.70 -17.19
CA MET A 99 7.71 -8.65 -16.85
C MET A 99 8.08 -7.81 -18.07
N GLY A 100 8.22 -8.46 -19.23
CA GLY A 100 8.76 -7.85 -20.43
C GLY A 100 10.28 -7.65 -20.36
N HIS A 101 10.86 -7.08 -21.41
CA HIS A 101 12.29 -6.78 -21.45
C HIS A 101 12.62 -5.75 -20.35
N GLN A 102 13.53 -6.08 -19.43
CA GLN A 102 13.92 -5.21 -18.29
C GLN A 102 12.77 -4.74 -17.38
N ALA A 103 11.71 -5.53 -17.21
CA ALA A 103 10.55 -5.15 -16.38
C ALA A 103 9.84 -3.86 -16.85
N VAL A 104 9.98 -3.49 -18.13
CA VAL A 104 9.32 -2.31 -18.70
C VAL A 104 7.80 -2.47 -18.65
N THR A 105 7.28 -3.61 -19.10
CA THR A 105 5.84 -3.88 -19.08
C THR A 105 5.31 -3.97 -17.66
N LEU A 106 6.09 -4.54 -16.73
CA LEU A 106 5.74 -4.53 -15.32
C LEU A 106 5.62 -3.10 -14.78
N LYS A 107 6.57 -2.22 -15.11
CA LYS A 107 6.53 -0.81 -14.71
C LYS A 107 5.35 -0.08 -15.34
N GLU A 108 4.99 -0.37 -16.59
CA GLU A 108 3.80 0.19 -17.22
C GLU A 108 2.52 -0.26 -16.53
N ILE A 109 2.40 -1.55 -16.19
CA ILE A 109 1.28 -2.10 -15.42
C ILE A 109 1.22 -1.44 -14.04
N MET A 110 2.33 -1.34 -13.31
CA MET A 110 2.39 -0.62 -12.03
C MET A 110 2.04 0.88 -12.15
N ASN A 111 2.38 1.51 -13.27
CA ASN A 111 2.07 2.92 -13.51
C ASN A 111 0.61 3.13 -13.93
N MET A 112 0.02 2.18 -14.66
CA MET A 112 -1.40 2.15 -14.99
C MET A 112 -2.25 1.86 -13.75
N PHE A 113 -1.85 0.85 -12.96
CA PHE A 113 -2.50 0.44 -11.73
C PHE A 113 -1.73 0.99 -10.52
N LYS A 114 -1.78 2.32 -10.36
CA LYS A 114 -1.16 2.98 -9.20
C LYS A 114 -1.75 2.44 -7.91
N GLY A 115 -0.88 1.93 -7.04
CA GLY A 115 -1.29 1.29 -5.80
C GLY A 115 -1.15 -0.23 -5.80
N VAL A 116 -0.82 -0.85 -6.94
CA VAL A 116 -0.68 -2.32 -7.02
C VAL A 116 0.80 -2.69 -6.93
N HIS A 117 1.11 -3.50 -5.92
CA HIS A 117 2.39 -4.11 -5.71
C HIS A 117 2.38 -5.56 -6.22
N LEU A 118 3.33 -5.87 -7.10
CA LEU A 118 3.46 -7.18 -7.73
C LEU A 118 4.75 -7.82 -7.21
N ARG A 119 4.60 -8.88 -6.43
CA ARG A 119 5.72 -9.68 -5.93
C ARG A 119 5.80 -10.96 -6.74
N PHE A 120 6.83 -11.04 -7.56
CA PHE A 120 7.17 -12.26 -8.28
C PHE A 120 7.95 -13.20 -7.38
N PRO A 121 7.80 -14.52 -7.56
CA PRO A 121 8.58 -15.49 -6.82
C PRO A 121 10.07 -15.37 -7.22
N GLU A 122 10.96 -15.53 -6.25
CA GLU A 122 12.40 -15.44 -6.51
C GLU A 122 12.88 -16.55 -7.44
N LYS A 123 13.98 -16.33 -8.15
CA LYS A 123 14.55 -17.32 -9.10
C LYS A 123 14.91 -18.66 -8.44
N GLY A 124 15.06 -18.70 -7.11
CA GLY A 124 15.31 -19.91 -6.31
C GLY A 124 14.05 -20.63 -5.83
N GLU A 125 12.89 -19.97 -5.80
CA GLU A 125 11.61 -20.63 -5.58
C GLU A 125 11.08 -21.16 -6.91
N ASN A 126 10.85 -22.48 -7.01
CA ASN A 126 10.08 -23.07 -8.11
C ASN A 126 8.58 -22.82 -7.88
N SER A 127 8.22 -21.56 -7.67
CA SER A 127 6.85 -21.12 -7.48
C SER A 127 6.36 -20.49 -8.78
N ASP A 128 5.23 -20.98 -9.27
CA ASP A 128 4.49 -20.38 -10.40
C ASP A 128 3.53 -19.28 -9.90
N THR A 129 3.60 -18.88 -8.63
CA THR A 129 2.66 -17.96 -8.00
C THR A 129 3.19 -16.53 -7.92
N ILE A 130 2.45 -15.59 -8.49
CA ILE A 130 2.70 -14.16 -8.39
C ILE A 130 1.73 -13.59 -7.36
N LYS A 131 2.26 -12.89 -6.35
CA LYS A 131 1.44 -12.23 -5.32
C LYS A 131 1.17 -10.80 -5.73
N ILE A 132 -0.09 -10.39 -5.64
CA ILE A 132 -0.58 -9.10 -6.07
C ILE A 132 -1.28 -8.47 -4.88
N GLN A 133 -0.77 -7.36 -4.41
CA GLN A 133 -1.26 -6.66 -3.23
C GLN A 133 -1.61 -5.24 -3.63
N GLY A 134 -2.73 -4.71 -3.17
CA GLY A 134 -3.10 -3.33 -3.47
C GLY A 134 -4.60 -3.15 -3.50
N PRO A 135 -5.09 -2.08 -4.14
CA PRO A 135 -6.50 -1.80 -4.09
C PRO A 135 -7.32 -2.91 -4.75
N LYS A 136 -8.32 -3.51 -4.10
CA LYS A 136 -9.13 -4.64 -4.62
C LYS A 136 -9.60 -4.43 -6.06
N LYS A 137 -10.08 -3.21 -6.36
CA LYS A 137 -10.50 -2.82 -7.72
C LYS A 137 -9.33 -2.88 -8.72
N MET A 138 -8.15 -2.45 -8.31
CA MET A 138 -6.94 -2.46 -9.15
C MET A 138 -6.29 -3.83 -9.21
N VAL A 139 -6.29 -4.60 -8.13
CA VAL A 139 -5.81 -5.99 -8.06
C VAL A 139 -6.58 -6.85 -9.04
N ASN A 140 -7.91 -6.78 -9.03
CA ASN A 140 -8.75 -7.56 -9.93
C ASN A 140 -8.54 -7.19 -11.41
N ASN A 141 -8.42 -5.89 -11.70
CA ASN A 141 -8.08 -5.41 -13.04
C ASN A 141 -6.68 -5.86 -13.48
N CYS A 142 -5.69 -5.80 -12.59
CA CYS A 142 -4.31 -6.22 -12.86
C CYS A 142 -4.25 -7.73 -13.14
N ILE A 143 -4.94 -8.55 -12.36
CA ILE A 143 -5.04 -10.00 -12.59
C ILE A 143 -5.64 -10.28 -13.96
N THR A 144 -6.78 -9.65 -14.27
CA THR A 144 -7.45 -9.82 -15.57
C THR A 144 -6.52 -9.46 -16.72
N HIS A 145 -5.79 -8.33 -16.59
CA HIS A 145 -4.83 -7.88 -17.60
C HIS A 145 -3.67 -8.87 -17.75
N MET A 146 -3.09 -9.35 -16.65
CA MET A 146 -2.02 -10.36 -16.68
C MET A 146 -2.48 -11.67 -17.33
N LEU A 147 -3.65 -12.18 -16.96
CA LEU A 147 -4.21 -13.40 -17.54
C LEU A 147 -4.45 -13.24 -19.06
N GLN A 148 -4.97 -12.09 -19.50
CA GLN A 148 -5.15 -11.80 -20.91
C GLN A 148 -3.81 -11.78 -21.67
N MET A 149 -2.78 -11.13 -21.13
CA MET A 149 -1.45 -11.12 -21.74
C MET A 149 -0.87 -12.53 -21.89
N VAL A 150 -1.02 -13.36 -20.85
CA VAL A 150 -0.60 -14.78 -20.88
C VAL A 150 -1.38 -15.54 -21.94
N GLU A 151 -2.70 -15.35 -22.04
CA GLU A 151 -3.52 -16.05 -23.03
C GLU A 151 -3.18 -15.65 -24.47
N ILE A 152 -2.90 -14.38 -24.74
CA ILE A 152 -2.44 -13.90 -26.05
C ILE A 152 -1.11 -14.56 -26.41
N ARG A 153 -0.18 -14.67 -25.45
CA ARG A 153 1.11 -15.37 -25.67
C ARG A 153 0.93 -16.87 -25.85
N LYS A 154 0.01 -17.50 -25.13
CA LYS A 154 -0.38 -18.91 -25.34
C LYS A 154 -0.82 -19.15 -26.79
N LYS A 155 -1.66 -18.27 -27.33
CA LYS A 155 -2.19 -18.37 -28.72
C LYS A 155 -1.14 -18.08 -29.80
N GLN A 156 -0.14 -17.24 -29.55
CA GLN A 156 0.95 -16.99 -30.51
C GLN A 156 2.03 -18.09 -30.55
N MET A 157 2.04 -19.00 -29.57
CA MET A 157 2.97 -20.14 -29.52
C MET A 157 2.37 -21.46 -30.06
N HIS A 158 1.17 -21.41 -30.63
CA HIS A 158 0.57 -22.47 -31.45
C HIS A 158 0.59 -22.05 -32.92
#